data_AF-A0A359DEF0-F1
#
_entry.id   AF-A0A359DEF0-F1
#
_cell.length_a   1.000
_cell.length_b   1.000
_cell.length_c   1.000
_cell.angle_alpha   90.00
_cell.angle_beta   90.00
_cell.angle_gamma   90.00
#
_symmetry.space_group_name_H-M   'P 1'
#
loop_
_entity.id
_entity.type
_entity.pdbx_description
1 polymer ?
#
loop_
_entity_poly.entity_id
_entity_poly.type
_entity_poly.pdbx_seq_one_letter_code
_entity_poly.pdbx_strand_id
1 'polypeptide(L)'
;MRVWIDADACPRGARDQVVKFALKRGFEVLLVAGQAVARPSFACVRLIVVPSGPDAADDYLVEHALPGELVICSDVPLADRLVKKGVAALDPRGREFDERNMG
;
A
#
# COMPACT_ATOMS: atom_id res chain seq x y z
N MET A 1 7.60 11.36 -2.89
CA MET A 1 7.42 9.89 -2.81
C MET A 1 6.15 9.61 -2.02
N ARG A 2 5.29 8.73 -2.53
CA ARG A 2 4.09 8.27 -1.83
C ARG A 2 4.28 6.84 -1.36
N VAL A 3 3.67 6.52 -0.24
CA VAL A 3 3.58 5.16 0.29
C VAL A 3 2.12 4.74 0.28
N TRP A 4 1.82 3.75 -0.53
CA TRP A 4 0.49 3.16 -0.63
C TRP A 4 0.39 1.97 0.31
N ILE A 5 -0.77 1.79 0.91
CA ILE A 5 -1.03 0.66 1.79
C ILE A 5 -2.38 0.06 1.40
N ASP A 6 -2.38 -1.23 1.08
CA ASP A 6 -3.58 -2.06 1.08
C ASP A 6 -4.09 -2.15 2.52
N ALA A 7 -5.15 -1.39 2.80
CA ALA A 7 -5.76 -1.29 4.11
C ALA A 7 -6.83 -2.36 4.36
N ASP A 8 -7.07 -3.27 3.42
CA ASP A 8 -7.90 -4.45 3.65
C ASP A 8 -7.06 -5.60 4.23
N ALA A 9 -5.82 -5.78 3.77
CA ALA A 9 -4.96 -6.89 4.23
C ALA A 9 -3.84 -6.51 5.22
N CYS A 10 -3.44 -5.23 5.29
CA CYS A 10 -2.29 -4.83 6.11
C CYS A 10 -2.62 -4.77 7.63
N PRO A 11 -1.86 -5.41 8.54
CA PRO A 11 -2.08 -5.30 9.98
C PRO A 11 -1.93 -3.87 10.51
N ARG A 12 -2.75 -3.46 11.49
CA ARG A 12 -2.72 -2.10 12.07
C ARG A 12 -1.32 -1.68 12.54
N GLY A 13 -0.56 -2.58 13.16
CA GLY A 13 0.80 -2.27 13.65
C GLY A 13 1.77 -1.88 12.52
N ALA A 14 1.67 -2.53 11.36
CA ALA A 14 2.48 -2.18 10.19
C ALA A 14 2.06 -0.82 9.63
N ARG A 15 0.75 -0.54 9.52
CA ARG A 15 0.23 0.79 9.12
C ARG A 15 0.78 1.89 10.02
N ASP A 16 0.70 1.71 11.34
CA ASP A 16 1.17 2.70 12.32
C ASP A 16 2.67 2.96 12.19
N GLN A 17 3.47 1.93 11.92
CA GLN A 17 4.91 2.06 11.72
C GLN A 17 5.25 2.82 10.44
N VAL A 18 4.57 2.51 9.33
CA VAL A 18 4.72 3.23 8.06
C VAL A 18 4.33 4.70 8.22
N VAL A 19 3.19 4.97 8.87
CA VAL A 19 2.72 6.35 9.14
C VAL A 19 3.74 7.12 10.00
N LYS A 20 4.27 6.51 11.07
CA LYS A 20 5.32 7.13 11.90
C LYS A 20 6.57 7.47 11.09
N PHE A 21 6.99 6.60 10.18
CA PHE A 21 8.15 6.84 9.32
C PHE A 21 7.88 7.94 8.29
N ALA A 22 6.72 7.87 7.64
CA ALA A 22 6.29 8.86 6.65
C ALA A 22 6.21 10.26 7.25
N LEU A 23 5.67 10.40 8.47
CA LEU A 23 5.67 11.66 9.22
C LEU A 23 7.08 12.24 9.41
N LYS A 24 8.05 11.40 9.77
CA LYS A 24 9.45 11.83 9.97
C LYS A 24 10.15 12.23 8.67
N ARG A 25 9.72 11.68 7.53
CA ARG A 25 10.35 11.88 6.21
C ARG A 25 9.56 12.84 5.31
N GLY A 26 8.40 13.30 5.73
CA GLY A 26 7.51 14.14 4.91
C GLY A 26 6.90 13.39 3.72
N PHE A 27 6.68 12.08 3.85
CA PHE A 27 6.05 11.28 2.80
C PHE A 27 4.52 11.28 2.95
N GLU A 28 3.82 11.22 1.82
CA GLU A 28 2.36 11.04 1.79
C GLU A 28 2.05 9.54 1.90
N VAL A 29 1.10 9.20 2.76
CA VAL A 29 0.59 7.83 2.95
C VAL A 29 -0.83 7.76 2.43
N LEU A 30 -1.10 6.84 1.50
CA LEU A 30 -2.42 6.59 0.95
C LEU A 30 -2.88 5.20 1.37
N LEU A 31 -3.91 5.15 2.20
CA LEU A 31 -4.60 3.92 2.57
C LEU A 31 -5.68 3.65 1.52
N VAL A 32 -5.68 2.48 0.90
CA VAL A 32 -6.70 2.05 -0.06
C VAL A 32 -7.48 0.90 0.56
N ALA A 33 -8.80 1.01 0.64
CA ALA A 33 -9.66 -0.02 1.20
C ALA A 33 -11.01 -0.11 0.47
N GLY A 34 -11.57 -1.31 0.36
CA GLY A 34 -12.91 -1.55 -0.20
C GLY A 34 -14.06 -1.09 0.71
N GLN A 35 -13.73 -0.72 1.95
CA GLN A 35 -14.68 -0.16 2.93
C GLN A 35 -14.04 0.92 3.79
N ALA A 36 -14.85 1.72 4.46
CA ALA A 36 -14.35 2.74 5.37
C ALA A 36 -13.61 2.10 6.56
N VAL A 37 -12.33 2.44 6.72
CA VAL A 37 -11.50 2.00 7.84
C VAL A 37 -11.09 3.19 8.71
N ALA A 38 -10.71 2.91 9.96
CA ALA A 38 -10.19 3.94 10.85
C ALA A 38 -8.89 4.54 10.28
N ARG A 39 -8.93 5.83 9.94
CA ARG A 39 -7.78 6.58 9.44
C ARG A 39 -7.09 7.33 10.59
N PRO A 40 -5.76 7.21 10.76
CA PRO A 40 -5.01 8.10 11.63
C PRO A 40 -5.22 9.58 11.27
N SER A 41 -5.41 10.45 12.26
CA SER A 41 -5.74 11.88 12.06
C SER A 41 -4.55 12.75 11.66
N PHE A 42 -3.58 12.19 10.93
CA PHE A 42 -2.41 12.92 10.44
C PHE A 42 -2.69 13.53 9.06
N ALA A 43 -2.15 14.73 8.82
CA ALA A 43 -2.31 15.44 7.55
C ALA A 43 -1.64 14.72 6.36
N CYS A 44 -0.56 13.97 6.62
CA CYS A 44 0.12 13.18 5.59
C CYS A 44 -0.58 11.87 5.23
N VAL A 45 -1.69 11.52 5.90
CA VAL A 45 -2.40 10.25 5.70
C VAL A 45 -3.74 10.52 5.03
N ARG A 46 -3.97 9.91 3.88
CA ARG A 46 -5.24 9.94 3.16
C ARG A 46 -5.85 8.55 3.12
N LEU A 47 -7.17 8.48 3.23
CA LEU A 47 -7.93 7.25 3.03
C LEU A 47 -8.69 7.39 1.72
N ILE A 48 -8.48 6.41 0.85
CA ILE A 48 -9.21 6.23 -0.40
C ILE A 48 -10.08 4.99 -0.19
N VAL A 49 -11.39 5.21 -0.21
CA VAL A 49 -12.36 4.12 -0.17
C VAL A 49 -12.79 3.86 -1.61
N VAL A 50 -12.52 2.66 -2.10
CA VAL A 50 -12.92 2.25 -3.45
C VAL A 50 -14.32 1.63 -3.42
N PRO A 51 -15.06 1.67 -4.55
CA PRO A 51 -16.35 0.99 -4.64
C PRO A 51 -16.22 -0.49 -4.28
N SER A 52 -17.22 -1.04 -3.59
CA SER A 52 -17.19 -2.45 -3.20
C SER A 52 -17.24 -3.34 -4.43
N GLY A 53 -16.14 -4.05 -4.69
CA GLY A 53 -15.99 -5.04 -5.74
C GLY A 53 -14.82 -5.95 -5.41
N PRO A 54 -14.81 -7.21 -5.90
CA PRO A 54 -13.64 -8.07 -5.77
C PRO A 54 -12.44 -7.36 -6.39
N ASP A 55 -11.30 -7.38 -5.69
CA ASP A 55 -10.01 -6.82 -6.12
C ASP A 55 -10.00 -5.32 -6.42
N ALA A 56 -11.04 -4.56 -6.05
CA ALA A 56 -11.14 -3.13 -6.36
C ALA A 56 -10.00 -2.31 -5.73
N ALA A 57 -9.51 -2.70 -4.54
CA ALA A 57 -8.39 -2.03 -3.88
C ALA A 57 -7.08 -2.30 -4.62
N ASP A 58 -6.87 -3.56 -5.03
CA ASP A 58 -5.71 -4.02 -5.77
C ASP A 58 -5.61 -3.33 -7.13
N ASP A 59 -6.72 -3.27 -7.86
CA ASP A 59 -6.79 -2.57 -9.14
C ASP A 59 -6.50 -1.07 -8.97
N TYR A 60 -7.04 -0.44 -7.94
CA TYR A 60 -6.78 0.96 -7.66
C TYR A 60 -5.30 1.22 -7.37
N LEU A 61 -4.66 0.37 -6.55
CA LEU A 61 -3.24 0.44 -6.26
C LEU A 61 -2.39 0.30 -7.52
N VAL A 62 -2.68 -0.71 -8.34
CA VAL A 62 -1.95 -0.95 -9.60
C VAL A 62 -2.15 0.18 -10.60
N GLU A 63 -3.34 0.76 -10.68
CA GLU A 63 -3.64 1.86 -11.59
C GLU A 63 -2.91 3.15 -11.18
N HIS A 64 -2.95 3.51 -9.90
CA HIS A 64 -2.53 4.82 -9.40
C HIS A 64 -1.09 4.89 -8.90
N ALA A 65 -0.49 3.77 -8.46
CA ALA A 65 0.89 3.75 -8.02
C ALA A 65 1.85 3.95 -9.20
N LEU A 66 2.86 4.80 -9.01
CA LEU A 66 3.83 5.16 -10.05
C LEU A 66 5.22 4.62 -9.74
N PRO A 67 6.08 4.41 -10.76
CA PRO A 67 7.47 4.03 -10.54
C PRO A 67 8.19 4.99 -9.59
N GLY A 68 8.98 4.45 -8.66
CA GLY A 68 9.62 5.21 -7.59
C GLY A 68 8.73 5.49 -6.37
N GLU A 69 7.50 4.97 -6.35
CA GLU A 69 6.65 4.87 -5.16
C GLU A 69 6.72 3.47 -4.55
N LEU A 70 6.17 3.34 -3.33
CA LEU A 70 6.17 2.11 -2.55
C LEU A 70 4.74 1.69 -2.23
N VAL A 71 4.44 0.40 -2.39
CA VAL A 71 3.18 -0.22 -1.97
C VAL A 71 3.44 -1.25 -0.87
N ILE A 72 2.62 -1.23 0.17
CA ILE A 72 2.57 -2.25 1.22
C ILE A 72 1.34 -3.12 0.99
N CYS A 73 1.54 -4.38 0.62
CA CYS A 73 0.49 -5.37 0.40
C CYS A 73 0.94 -6.75 0.91
N SER A 74 0.01 -7.67 1.17
CA SER A 74 0.37 -9.05 1.51
C SER A 74 0.05 -10.06 0.41
N ASP A 75 -0.57 -9.61 -0.67
CA ASP A 75 -0.99 -10.46 -1.79
C ASP A 75 0.08 -10.52 -2.88
N VAL A 76 0.45 -11.75 -3.26
CA VAL A 76 1.51 -12.03 -4.25
C VAL A 76 1.06 -11.63 -5.67
N PRO A 77 -0.14 -12.02 -6.16
CA PRO A 77 -0.69 -11.49 -7.41
C PRO A 77 -0.68 -9.97 -7.53
N LEU A 78 -1.10 -9.23 -6.49
CA LEU A 78 -1.00 -7.78 -6.46
C LEU A 78 0.46 -7.30 -6.56
N ALA A 79 1.37 -7.88 -5.76
CA ALA A 79 2.77 -7.50 -5.76
C ALA A 79 3.43 -7.71 -7.14
N ASP A 80 3.15 -8.82 -7.82
CA ASP A 80 3.66 -9.12 -9.16
C ASP A 80 3.23 -8.05 -10.18
N ARG A 81 1.97 -7.62 -10.15
CA ARG A 81 1.46 -6.55 -11.01
C ARG A 81 2.18 -5.22 -10.78
N LEU A 82 2.48 -4.89 -9.53
CA LEU A 82 3.17 -3.66 -9.13
C LEU A 82 4.65 -3.68 -9.55
N VAL A 83 5.34 -4.78 -9.29
CA VAL A 83 6.75 -4.95 -9.65
C VAL A 83 6.93 -4.89 -11.16
N LYS A 84 6.04 -5.52 -11.94
CA LYS A 84 6.02 -5.40 -13.41
C LYS A 84 5.81 -3.98 -13.91
N LYS A 85 5.12 -3.13 -13.14
CA LYS A 85 4.96 -1.69 -13.42
C LYS A 85 6.19 -0.87 -12.99
N GLY A 86 7.17 -1.47 -12.32
CA GLY A 86 8.34 -0.77 -11.75
C GLY A 86 8.02 -0.05 -10.43
N VAL A 87 6.95 -0.45 -9.75
CA VAL A 87 6.57 0.03 -8.41
C VAL A 87 7.16 -0.92 -7.38
N ALA A 88 7.79 -0.39 -6.33
CA ALA A 88 8.31 -1.21 -5.24
C ALA A 88 7.16 -1.77 -4.40
N ALA A 89 7.20 -3.05 -4.05
CA ALA A 89 6.20 -3.71 -3.21
C ALA A 89 6.87 -4.39 -2.01
N LEU A 90 6.34 -4.16 -0.82
CA LEU A 90 6.79 -4.81 0.41
C LEU A 90 5.63 -5.51 1.12
N ASP A 91 5.93 -6.63 1.77
CA ASP A 91 5.01 -7.24 2.73
C ASP A 91 4.90 -6.40 4.01
N PRO A 92 3.85 -6.58 4.84
CA PRO A 92 3.73 -5.84 6.10
C PRO A 92 4.85 -6.10 7.13
N ARG A 93 5.72 -7.08 6.87
CA ARG A 93 6.91 -7.40 7.67
C ARG A 93 8.17 -6.71 7.13
N GLY A 94 8.07 -5.98 6.03
CA GLY A 94 9.16 -5.26 5.39
C GLY A 94 10.02 -6.12 4.46
N ARG A 95 9.54 -7.29 4.04
CA ARG A 95 10.20 -8.10 3.01
C ARG A 95 9.80 -7.60 1.63
N GLU A 96 10.78 -7.43 0.76
CA GLU A 96 10.56 -7.00 -0.61
C GLU A 96 10.04 -8.14 -1.46
N PHE A 97 9.01 -7.84 -2.26
CA PHE A 97 8.59 -8.70 -3.34
C PHE A 97 9.48 -8.43 -4.54
N ASP A 98 10.17 -9.47 -5.00
CA ASP A 98 10.96 -9.44 -6.22
C ASP A 98 10.64 -10.69 -7.06
N GLU A 99 11.10 -10.71 -8.32
CA GLU A 99 10.89 -11.83 -9.24
C GLU A 99 11.46 -13.17 -8.74
N ARG A 100 12.31 -13.15 -7.69
CA ARG A 100 13.00 -14.33 -7.14
C ARG A 100 12.29 -14.90 -5.91
N ASN A 101 11.50 -14.08 -5.21
CA ASN A 101 10.88 -14.40 -3.92
C ASN A 101 9.35 -14.48 -3.97
N MET A 102 8.74 -14.26 -5.15
CA MET A 102 7.29 -14.38 -5.39
C MET A 102 6.83 -15.82 -5.74
N GLY A 103 7.52 -16.85 -5.22
CA GLY A 103 7.27 -18.27 -5.49
C GLY A 103 6.85 -19.08 -4.27
#